data_AF-A0A541C8C7-F1
#
_entry.id   AF-A0A541C8C7-F1
#
_cell.length_a   1.000
_cell.length_b   1.000
_cell.length_c   1.000
_cell.angle_alpha   90.00
_cell.angle_beta   90.00
_cell.angle_gamma   90.00
#
_symmetry.space_group_name_H-M   'P 1'
#
loop_
_entity.id
_entity.type
_entity.pdbx_description
1 polymer ?
#
loop_
_entity_poly.entity_id
_entity_poly.type
_entity_poly.pdbx_seq_one_letter_code
_entity_poly.pdbx_strand_id
1 'polypeptide(L)'
;MVPPAGRLLWDGRWQVTAPPGLTVGAVGAEARPLARIHPHAAGLPRAVLATLPALRDGRALVAVPPIGYDPHRLGGMIRAVFRPPVPVSAPAPHRVVTASMVALACGSAIPS
;
A
#
# COMPACT_ATOMS: atom_id res chain seq x y z
N MET A 1 -9.96 -3.20 15.17
CA MET A 1 -9.62 -4.34 16.08
C MET A 1 -9.53 -5.60 15.26
N VAL A 2 -8.63 -6.52 15.59
CA VAL A 2 -8.47 -7.83 14.94
C VAL A 2 -9.62 -8.72 15.39
N PRO A 3 -10.42 -9.28 14.45
CA PRO A 3 -11.57 -10.10 14.79
C PRO A 3 -11.15 -11.47 15.37
N PRO A 4 -12.07 -12.25 15.95
CA PRO A 4 -11.79 -13.59 16.47
C PRO A 4 -11.17 -14.55 15.44
N ALA A 5 -11.48 -14.38 14.15
CA ALA A 5 -10.86 -15.13 13.05
C ALA A 5 -9.37 -14.80 12.83
N GLY A 6 -8.81 -13.83 13.57
CA GLY A 6 -7.40 -13.46 13.56
C GLY A 6 -6.94 -12.77 12.28
N ARG A 7 -7.85 -12.39 11.38
CA ARG A 7 -7.52 -11.81 10.06
C ARG A 7 -8.35 -10.55 9.78
N LEU A 8 -7.69 -9.49 9.35
CA LEU A 8 -8.31 -8.20 9.03
C LEU A 8 -7.71 -7.61 7.74
N LEU A 9 -8.54 -6.96 6.93
CA LEU A 9 -8.07 -6.07 5.86
C LEU A 9 -7.98 -4.65 6.42
N TRP A 10 -6.77 -4.12 6.52
CA TRP A 10 -6.46 -2.77 6.99
C TRP A 10 -6.19 -1.86 5.78
N ASP A 11 -6.79 -0.66 5.78
CA ASP A 11 -6.71 0.38 4.75
C ASP A 11 -7.09 -0.01 3.29
N GLY A 12 -7.60 -1.23 3.10
CA GLY A 12 -7.90 -1.80 1.78
C GLY A 12 -6.71 -2.47 1.10
N ARG A 13 -5.49 -2.30 1.62
CA ARG A 13 -4.26 -2.81 0.99
C ARG A 13 -3.54 -3.82 1.85
N TRP A 14 -3.70 -3.82 3.16
CA TRP A 14 -2.93 -4.72 4.04
C TRP A 14 -3.81 -5.81 4.61
N GLN A 15 -3.55 -7.07 4.25
CA GLN A 15 -4.12 -8.20 4.96
C GLN A 15 -3.24 -8.56 6.15
N VAL A 16 -3.76 -8.34 7.36
CA VAL A 16 -3.06 -8.58 8.62
C VAL A 16 -3.65 -9.81 9.30
N THR A 17 -2.78 -10.74 9.68
CA THR A 17 -3.06 -11.88 10.55
C THR A 17 -2.38 -11.65 11.89
N ALA A 18 -3.12 -11.73 12.99
CA ALA A 18 -2.62 -11.48 14.34
C ALA A 18 -3.55 -12.11 15.41
N PRO A 19 -3.10 -12.22 16.67
CA PRO A 19 -3.98 -12.58 17.78
C PRO A 19 -5.20 -11.66 17.89
N PRO A 20 -6.37 -12.20 18.28
CA PRO A 20 -7.59 -11.39 18.45
C PRO A 20 -7.44 -10.38 19.59
N GLY A 21 -8.24 -9.32 19.56
CA GLY A 21 -8.24 -8.27 20.59
C GLY A 21 -7.22 -7.16 20.36
N LEU A 22 -6.19 -7.38 19.56
CA LEU A 22 -5.26 -6.33 19.15
C LEU A 22 -5.95 -5.32 18.22
N THR A 23 -5.44 -4.09 18.21
CA THR A 23 -5.85 -3.07 17.24
C THR A 23 -4.80 -2.93 16.14
N VAL A 24 -5.26 -2.65 14.92
CA VAL A 24 -4.39 -2.40 13.76
C VAL A 24 -4.54 -0.94 13.40
N GLY A 25 -3.41 -0.22 13.33
CA GLY A 25 -3.36 1.18 12.96
C GLY A 25 -2.07 1.52 12.24
N ALA A 26 -1.89 2.78 11.88
CA ALA A 26 -0.65 3.25 11.29
C ALA A 26 0.45 3.33 12.37
N VAL A 27 1.70 3.10 11.98
CA VAL A 27 2.86 3.35 12.85
C VAL A 27 2.90 4.82 13.28
N GLY A 28 2.65 5.76 12.37
CA GLY A 28 2.55 7.18 12.69
C GLY A 28 3.84 7.79 13.24
N ALA A 29 3.72 8.50 14.38
CA ALA A 29 4.83 9.25 14.98
C ALA A 29 5.96 8.34 15.48
N GLU A 30 5.63 7.11 15.86
CA GLU A 30 6.56 6.08 16.32
C GLU A 30 7.53 5.60 15.22
N ALA A 31 7.34 6.03 13.95
CA ALA A 31 8.25 5.71 12.86
C ALA A 31 9.69 6.19 13.14
N ARG A 32 9.86 7.37 13.77
CA ARG A 32 11.19 7.93 14.05
C ARG A 32 11.99 7.15 15.10
N PRO A 33 11.45 6.84 16.29
CA PRO A 33 12.15 5.96 17.22
C PRO A 33 12.35 4.56 16.64
N LEU A 34 11.38 4.02 15.91
CA LEU A 34 11.47 2.69 15.31
C LEU A 34 12.61 2.56 14.28
N ALA A 35 12.78 3.55 13.41
CA ALA A 35 13.88 3.61 12.44
C ALA A 35 15.27 3.63 13.09
N ARG A 36 15.38 4.07 14.35
CA ARG A 36 16.66 4.12 15.08
C ARG A 36 17.03 2.79 15.72
N ILE A 37 16.04 1.98 16.07
CA ILE A 37 16.23 0.75 16.85
C ILE A 37 16.13 -0.53 16.01
N HIS A 38 15.52 -0.46 14.82
CA HIS A 38 15.25 -1.64 13.99
C HIS A 38 15.92 -1.55 12.61
N PRO A 39 16.83 -2.46 12.23
CA PRO A 39 17.57 -2.39 10.98
C PRO A 39 16.68 -2.32 9.73
N HIS A 40 15.62 -3.13 9.67
CA HIS A 40 14.67 -3.10 8.54
C HIS A 40 13.85 -1.81 8.47
N ALA A 41 13.66 -1.09 9.58
CA ALA A 41 12.99 0.21 9.58
C ALA A 41 13.92 1.33 9.13
N ALA A 42 15.23 1.23 9.43
CA ALA A 42 16.24 2.22 9.05
C ALA A 42 16.39 2.35 7.51
N GLY A 43 16.14 1.27 6.78
CA GLY A 43 16.21 1.25 5.31
C GLY A 43 14.99 1.84 4.58
N LEU A 44 13.93 2.22 5.31
CA LEU A 44 12.69 2.71 4.70
C LEU A 44 12.55 4.23 4.82
N PRO A 45 12.00 4.91 3.78
CA PRO A 45 11.60 6.30 3.90
C PRO A 45 10.62 6.48 5.05
N ARG A 46 10.82 7.53 5.87
CA ARG A 46 10.00 7.77 7.06
C ARG A 46 8.51 7.88 6.75
N ALA A 47 8.15 8.45 5.60
CA ALA A 47 6.77 8.54 5.13
C ALA A 47 6.17 7.13 4.93
N VAL A 48 6.92 6.21 4.31
CA VAL A 48 6.48 4.81 4.12
C VAL A 48 6.34 4.13 5.48
N LEU A 49 7.35 4.23 6.33
CA LEU A 49 7.36 3.61 7.65
C LEU A 49 6.16 4.06 8.50
N ALA A 50 5.81 5.35 8.46
CA ALA A 50 4.66 5.89 9.18
C ALA A 50 3.31 5.31 8.71
N THR A 51 3.22 4.85 7.45
CA THR A 51 2.01 4.23 6.89
C THR A 51 1.94 2.71 7.07
N LEU A 52 2.95 2.07 7.63
CA LEU A 52 2.93 0.62 7.80
C LEU A 52 1.88 0.20 8.85
N PRO A 53 1.29 -1.00 8.70
CA PRO A 53 0.44 -1.58 9.72
C PRO A 53 1.24 -1.83 10.99
N ALA A 54 0.72 -1.30 12.09
CA ALA A 54 1.16 -1.50 13.45
C ALA A 54 0.07 -2.23 14.23
N LEU A 55 0.46 -3.29 14.94
CA LEU A 55 -0.36 -3.92 15.96
C LEU A 55 -0.20 -3.18 17.27
N ARG A 56 -1.31 -2.94 17.96
CA ARG A 56 -1.33 -2.25 19.25
C ARG A 56 -2.23 -2.97 20.25
N ASP A 57 -1.75 -3.05 21.49
CA ASP A 57 -2.57 -3.38 22.65
C ASP A 57 -2.86 -2.08 23.41
N GLY A 58 -4.10 -1.61 23.33
CA GLY A 58 -4.46 -0.25 23.74
C GLY A 58 -3.62 0.82 23.03
N ARG A 59 -2.76 1.52 23.79
CA ARG A 59 -1.84 2.55 23.26
C ARG A 59 -0.45 2.01 22.96
N ALA A 60 -0.09 0.82 23.43
CA ALA A 60 1.24 0.25 23.28
C ALA A 60 1.43 -0.32 21.87
N LEU A 61 2.54 0.03 21.22
CA LEU A 61 2.97 -0.58 19.97
C LEU A 61 3.54 -1.97 20.27
N VAL A 62 2.91 -3.03 19.76
CA VAL A 62 3.32 -4.40 20.06
C VAL A 62 3.98 -5.10 18.88
N ALA A 63 3.67 -4.72 17.63
CA ALA A 63 4.40 -5.22 16.47
C ALA A 63 4.24 -4.32 15.24
N VAL A 64 5.18 -4.40 14.31
CA VAL A 64 5.09 -3.83 12.95
C VAL A 64 5.47 -4.94 11.97
N PRO A 65 4.49 -5.75 11.53
CA PRO A 65 4.77 -7.00 10.82
C PRO A 65 5.61 -6.86 9.54
N PRO A 66 5.44 -5.82 8.69
CA PRO A 66 6.21 -5.72 7.44
C PRO A 66 7.72 -5.56 7.64
N ILE A 67 8.16 -5.08 8.81
CA ILE A 67 9.58 -4.96 9.16
C ILE A 67 10.02 -6.02 10.16
N GLY A 68 9.13 -6.93 10.58
CA GLY A 68 9.43 -7.97 11.57
C GLY A 68 9.64 -7.46 13.00
N TYR A 69 9.21 -6.24 13.33
CA TYR A 69 9.31 -5.72 14.69
C TYR A 69 8.27 -6.39 15.58
N ASP A 70 8.73 -7.09 16.62
CA ASP A 70 7.91 -7.72 17.67
C ASP A 70 8.76 -7.86 18.95
N PRO A 71 8.79 -6.82 19.82
CA PRO A 71 9.66 -6.76 21.00
C PRO A 71 9.33 -7.80 22.07
N HIS A 72 8.09 -8.31 22.09
CA HIS A 72 7.62 -9.24 23.11
C HIS A 72 7.39 -10.64 22.58
N ARG A 73 7.60 -10.87 21.27
CA ARG A 73 7.31 -12.15 20.58
C ARG A 73 5.95 -12.68 21.02
N LEU A 74 4.89 -11.93 20.73
CA LEU A 74 3.53 -12.09 21.27
C LEU A 74 2.91 -13.50 21.20
N GLY A 75 3.58 -14.48 20.57
CA GLY A 75 3.11 -15.83 20.42
C GLY A 75 2.06 -15.89 19.32
N GLY A 76 2.22 -16.83 18.40
CA GLY A 76 1.32 -16.98 17.25
C GLY A 76 1.80 -16.27 15.98
N MET A 77 1.10 -16.57 14.88
CA MET A 77 1.51 -16.15 13.55
C MET A 77 1.08 -14.71 13.28
N ILE A 78 2.00 -13.76 13.49
CA ILE A 78 1.85 -12.37 13.05
C ILE A 78 2.33 -12.25 11.62
N ARG A 79 1.46 -11.82 10.71
CA ARG A 79 1.80 -11.62 9.30
C ARG A 79 1.05 -10.44 8.72
N ALA A 80 1.73 -9.60 7.93
CA ALA A 80 1.08 -8.62 7.07
C ALA A 80 1.45 -8.89 5.62
N VAL A 81 0.44 -8.85 4.74
CA VAL A 81 0.61 -9.00 3.29
C VAL A 81 0.07 -7.77 2.63
N PHE A 82 0.91 -7.11 1.84
CA PHE A 82 0.47 -6.04 0.96
C PHE A 82 -0.28 -6.63 -0.25
N ARG A 83 -1.52 -6.21 -0.44
CA ARG A 83 -2.39 -6.48 -1.57
C ARG A 83 -2.60 -5.15 -2.29
N PRO A 84 -1.93 -4.90 -3.42
CA PRO A 84 -2.13 -3.65 -4.15
C PRO A 84 -3.61 -3.51 -4.52
N PRO A 85 -4.18 -2.29 -4.43
CA PRO A 85 -5.54 -2.07 -4.88
C PRO A 85 -5.61 -2.36 -6.38
N VAL A 86 -6.52 -3.25 -6.76
CA VAL A 86 -6.77 -3.55 -8.17
C VAL A 86 -7.45 -2.30 -8.75
N PRO A 87 -6.94 -1.69 -9.83
CA PRO A 87 -7.67 -0.64 -10.52
C PRO A 87 -9.05 -1.19 -10.87
N VAL A 88 -10.11 -0.51 -10.44
CA VAL A 88 -11.43 -0.72 -11.03
C VAL A 88 -11.24 -0.43 -12.51
N SER A 89 -11.44 -1.45 -13.36
CA SER A 89 -11.29 -1.36 -14.81
C SER A 89 -11.74 0.00 -15.30
N ALA A 90 -10.82 0.75 -15.92
CA ALA A 90 -11.22 1.87 -16.75
C ALA A 90 -12.29 1.36 -17.74
N PRO A 91 -13.32 2.14 -18.07
CA PRO A 91 -14.23 1.78 -19.16
C PRO A 91 -13.37 1.44 -20.38
N ALA A 92 -13.69 0.31 -21.02
CA ALA A 92 -12.99 -0.21 -22.19
C ALA A 92 -12.71 0.97 -23.15
N PRO A 93 -11.51 1.07 -23.76
CA PRO A 93 -11.27 2.13 -24.71
C PRO A 93 -12.32 2.00 -25.80
N HIS A 94 -13.24 2.98 -25.85
CA HIS A 94 -14.06 3.18 -27.02
C HIS A 94 -13.07 3.25 -28.16
N ARG A 95 -13.11 2.23 -29.02
CA ARG A 95 -12.28 2.15 -30.22
C ARG A 95 -12.66 3.37 -31.04
N VAL A 96 -11.92 4.47 -30.89
CA VAL A 96 -11.95 5.56 -31.85
C VAL A 96 -11.39 4.94 -33.12
N VAL A 97 -12.29 4.51 -33.98
CA VAL A 97 -11.97 4.21 -35.37
C VAL A 97 -11.63 5.55 -35.98
N THR A 98 -10.35 5.94 -35.89
CA THR A 98 -9.83 7.02 -36.70
C THR A 98 -9.88 6.51 -38.13
N ALA A 99 -10.91 6.93 -38.87
CA ALA A 99 -10.95 6.73 -40.30
C ALA A 99 -9.74 7.44 -40.90
N SER A 100 -8.75 6.66 -41.33
CA SER A 100 -7.75 7.11 -42.29
C SER A 100 -8.47 7.58 -43.54
N MET A 101 -8.33 8.85 -43.89
CA MET A 101 -8.55 9.31 -45.25
C MET A 101 -7.24 9.94 -45.73
N VAL A 102 -6.56 9.17 -46.58
CA VAL A 102 -5.43 9.59 -47.39
C VAL A 102 -5.96 10.33 -48.62
N ALA A 103 -5.21 11.37 -49.01
CA ALA A 103 -5.12 12.05 -50.30
C ALA A 103 -6.19 13.09 -50.67
N LEU A 104 -5.73 14.33 -50.90
CA LEU A 104 -5.54 14.80 -52.27
C LEU A 104 -4.52 15.95 -52.31
N ALA A 105 -3.50 15.79 -53.16
CA ALA A 105 -2.64 16.88 -53.59
C ALA A 105 -3.38 17.76 -54.61
N CYS A 106 -3.31 19.08 -54.45
CA CYS A 106 -3.50 20.04 -55.53
C CYS A 106 -2.36 21.07 -55.45
N GLY A 107 -1.43 20.98 -56.39
CA GLY A 107 -0.52 22.09 -56.68
C GLY A 107 -1.25 23.18 -57.48
N SER A 108 -0.79 24.43 -57.32
CA SER A 108 -0.92 25.57 -58.24
C SER A 108 -0.08 26.72 -57.66
N ALA A 109 1.08 27.03 -58.24
CA ALA A 109 1.30 28.13 -59.18
C ALA A 109 1.32 29.53 -58.52
N ILE A 110 2.51 30.11 -58.37
CA ILE A 110 2.75 31.51 -57.96
C ILE A 110 3.25 32.26 -59.22
N PRO A 111 2.62 33.36 -59.65
CA PRO A 111 3.18 34.21 -60.69
C PRO A 111 3.97 35.39 -60.09
N SER A 112 5.07 35.76 -60.75
CA SER A 112 5.58 37.14 -60.81
C SER A 112 6.35 37.32 -62.11
#